data_AF-A0A954RXQ5-F1
#
_entry.id   AF-A0A954RXQ5-F1
#
_cell.length_a   1.000
_cell.length_b   1.000
_cell.length_c   1.000
_cell.angle_alpha   90.00
_cell.angle_beta   90.00
_cell.angle_gamma   90.00
#
_symmetry.space_group_name_H-M   'P 1'
#
loop_
_entity.id
_entity.type
_entity.pdbx_description
1 polymer ?
#
loop_
_entity_poly.entity_id
_entity_poly.type
_entity_poly.pdbx_seq_one_letter_code
_entity_poly.pdbx_strand_id
1 'polypeptide(L)'
;ELLRLKWEGVQLHSPLVELELEAQDTAPLRWVEMRLFAEDSRQQARQLSALINRLVNRLGEEAVVQAVPGHDPIPEQAVEFHPITDGSPAKSAGSERRLMLLDRPLCLLPRPQPIDVVSAIPDGPPCEVFLEGRRFSIVRSFGPERIESGWWRGASTRRDYYHIILESGARFWVFRQLTDHQWFLHGKMF
;
A
#
# COMPACT_ATOMS: atom_id res chain seq x y z
N GLU A 1 -1.70 -16.42 21.33
CA GLU A 1 -1.79 -17.38 22.47
C GLU A 1 -1.00 -16.92 23.70
N LEU A 2 0.28 -16.53 23.54
CA LEU A 2 1.17 -16.12 24.65
C LEU A 2 0.64 -14.96 25.55
N LEU A 3 -0.03 -13.95 24.97
CA LEU A 3 -0.62 -12.85 25.76
C LEU A 3 -1.85 -13.31 26.54
N ARG A 4 -2.68 -14.20 25.99
CA ARG A 4 -3.93 -14.63 26.62
C ARG A 4 -3.67 -15.27 28.00
N LEU A 5 -2.64 -16.12 28.10
CA LEU A 5 -2.23 -16.80 29.34
C LEU A 5 -1.69 -15.84 30.42
N LYS A 6 -1.07 -14.70 30.03
CA LYS A 6 -0.54 -13.74 31.00
C LYS A 6 -1.62 -12.81 31.57
N TRP A 7 -2.71 -12.61 30.83
CA TRP A 7 -3.77 -11.68 31.20
C TRP A 7 -4.93 -12.34 31.97
N GLU A 8 -5.04 -13.67 31.97
CA GLU A 8 -6.06 -14.40 32.73
C GLU A 8 -5.98 -14.17 34.26
N GLY A 9 -4.84 -13.70 34.78
CA GLY A 9 -4.66 -13.38 36.20
C GLY A 9 -4.70 -11.89 36.56
N VAL A 10 -4.85 -10.98 35.58
CA VAL A 10 -4.77 -9.53 35.84
C VAL A 10 -6.16 -8.98 36.16
N GLN A 11 -6.39 -8.68 37.44
CA GLN A 11 -7.59 -7.97 37.87
C GLN A 11 -7.36 -6.45 37.84
N LEU A 12 -8.09 -5.78 36.96
CA LEU A 12 -8.11 -4.31 36.89
C LEU A 12 -9.15 -3.78 37.86
N HIS A 13 -8.70 -3.06 38.89
CA HIS A 13 -9.55 -2.55 39.96
C HIS A 13 -10.13 -1.15 39.65
N SER A 14 -9.86 -0.63 38.45
CA SER A 14 -10.35 0.66 37.97
C SER A 14 -10.39 0.67 36.43
N PRO A 15 -11.13 1.61 35.80
CA PRO A 15 -11.20 1.73 34.35
C PRO A 15 -9.81 1.99 33.73
N LEU A 16 -9.47 1.22 32.70
CA LEU A 16 -8.20 1.38 31.97
C LEU A 16 -8.36 2.45 30.88
N VAL A 17 -7.48 3.46 30.89
CA VAL A 17 -7.49 4.55 29.90
C VAL A 17 -6.48 4.31 28.77
N GLU A 18 -5.40 3.57 29.05
CA GLU A 18 -4.34 3.28 28.08
C GLU A 18 -3.66 1.94 28.39
N LEU A 19 -3.15 1.27 27.35
CA LEU A 19 -2.36 0.06 27.44
C LEU A 19 -1.20 0.14 26.44
N GLU A 20 0.02 -0.03 26.94
CA GLU A 20 1.23 -0.08 26.13
C GLU A 20 1.81 -1.50 26.14
N LEU A 21 2.29 -1.96 24.98
CA LEU A 21 2.96 -3.25 24.82
C LEU A 21 4.34 -3.01 24.23
N GLU A 22 5.38 -3.35 24.99
CA GLU A 22 6.77 -3.24 24.58
C GLU A 22 7.37 -4.63 24.35
N ALA A 23 8.07 -4.81 23.22
CA ALA A 23 8.83 -6.03 22.94
C ALA A 23 10.30 -5.80 23.30
N GLN A 24 10.73 -6.35 24.44
CA GLN A 24 12.11 -6.17 24.94
C GLN A 24 13.18 -6.89 24.12
N ASP A 25 12.80 -7.95 23.40
CA ASP A 25 13.69 -8.69 22.52
C ASP A 25 12.99 -8.90 21.17
N THR A 26 13.69 -8.54 20.10
CA THR A 26 13.19 -8.63 18.73
C THR A 26 14.26 -9.26 17.86
N ALA A 27 13.83 -10.19 17.00
CA ALA A 27 14.68 -10.75 15.97
C ALA A 27 14.26 -10.17 14.61
N PRO A 28 15.19 -10.00 13.65
CA PRO A 28 14.83 -9.66 12.28
C PRO A 28 13.80 -10.66 11.76
N LEU A 29 12.71 -10.13 11.18
CA LEU A 29 11.71 -10.96 10.53
C LEU A 29 12.40 -11.70 9.37
N ARG A 30 12.68 -13.00 9.56
CA ARG A 30 13.22 -13.82 8.48
C ARG A 30 12.08 -14.04 7.51
N TRP A 31 12.19 -13.44 6.33
CA TRP A 31 11.37 -13.78 5.18
C TRP A 31 11.67 -15.23 4.79
N VAL A 32 10.98 -16.16 5.42
CA VAL A 32 10.90 -17.53 4.92
C VAL A 32 9.89 -17.45 3.79
N GLU A 33 10.39 -17.44 2.56
CA GLU A 33 9.55 -17.69 1.40
C GLU A 33 8.80 -19.00 1.68
N MET A 34 7.51 -18.90 2.00
CA MET A 34 6.65 -20.06 2.12
C MET A 34 6.59 -20.67 0.73
N ARG A 35 7.50 -21.61 0.46
CA ARG A 35 7.43 -22.46 -0.72
C ARG A 35 6.14 -23.24 -0.61
N LEU A 36 5.13 -22.79 -1.34
CA LEU A 36 3.83 -23.45 -1.41
C LEU A 36 3.97 -24.89 -1.93
N PHE A 37 5.07 -25.19 -2.63
CA PHE A 37 5.43 -26.52 -3.10
C PHE A 37 6.95 -26.79 -2.96
N ALA A 38 7.30 -27.97 -2.44
CA ALA A 38 8.67 -28.47 -2.33
C ALA A 38 9.15 -29.13 -3.65
N GLU A 39 9.04 -28.42 -4.77
CA GLU A 39 9.52 -28.94 -6.06
C GLU A 39 10.86 -28.33 -6.49
N ASP A 40 11.59 -29.07 -7.31
CA ASP A 40 12.87 -28.68 -7.91
C ASP A 40 12.71 -27.35 -8.66
N SER A 41 13.34 -26.30 -8.16
CA SER A 41 13.22 -24.92 -8.66
C SER A 41 13.52 -24.80 -10.16
N ARG A 42 14.34 -25.71 -10.72
CA ARG A 42 14.60 -25.77 -12.17
C ARG A 42 13.41 -26.26 -12.99
N GLN A 43 12.58 -27.14 -12.43
CA GLN A 43 11.38 -27.63 -13.09
C GLN A 43 10.28 -26.56 -13.08
N GLN A 44 10.10 -25.86 -11.95
CA GLN A 44 9.18 -24.74 -11.85
C GLN A 44 9.54 -23.59 -12.81
N ALA A 45 10.83 -23.22 -12.89
CA ALA A 45 11.29 -22.19 -13.82
C ALA A 45 10.98 -22.56 -15.29
N ARG A 46 11.15 -23.84 -15.66
CA ARG A 46 10.81 -24.34 -17.01
C ARG A 46 9.31 -24.30 -17.28
N GLN A 47 8.49 -24.70 -16.30
CA GLN A 47 7.02 -24.65 -16.42
C GLN A 47 6.50 -23.22 -16.54
N LEU A 48 7.05 -22.29 -15.75
CA LEU A 48 6.73 -20.86 -15.84
C LEU A 48 7.09 -20.28 -17.21
N SER A 49 8.29 -20.58 -17.72
CA SER A 49 8.71 -20.15 -19.06
C SER A 49 7.79 -20.68 -20.15
N ALA A 50 7.41 -21.97 -20.07
CA ALA A 50 6.46 -22.57 -21.00
C ALA A 50 5.05 -21.96 -20.90
N LEU A 51 4.61 -21.54 -19.71
CA LEU A 51 3.35 -20.82 -19.53
C LEU A 51 3.42 -19.43 -20.17
N ILE A 52 4.47 -18.66 -19.89
CA ILE A 52 4.69 -17.32 -20.45
C ILE A 52 4.68 -17.39 -21.98
N ASN A 53 5.44 -18.31 -22.57
CA ASN A 53 5.49 -18.47 -24.03
C ASN A 53 4.11 -18.78 -24.63
N ARG A 54 3.29 -19.59 -23.95
CA ARG A 54 1.91 -19.85 -24.40
C ARG A 54 1.02 -18.62 -24.31
N LEU A 55 1.15 -17.82 -23.24
CA LEU A 55 0.39 -16.57 -23.09
C LEU A 55 0.80 -15.56 -24.17
N VAL A 56 2.10 -15.37 -24.39
CA VAL A 56 2.64 -14.47 -25.43
C VAL A 56 2.14 -14.89 -26.80
N ASN A 57 2.25 -16.17 -27.16
CA ASN A 57 1.77 -16.67 -28.46
C ASN A 57 0.25 -16.52 -28.64
N ARG A 58 -0.52 -16.45 -27.55
CA ARG A 58 -1.99 -16.36 -27.60
C ARG A 58 -2.51 -14.92 -27.57
N LEU A 59 -1.85 -14.05 -26.81
CA LEU A 59 -2.31 -12.69 -26.49
C LEU A 59 -1.45 -11.59 -27.13
N GLY A 60 -0.25 -11.92 -27.62
CA GLY A 60 0.76 -10.98 -28.11
C GLY A 60 1.78 -10.58 -27.04
N GLU A 61 2.96 -10.13 -27.47
CA GLU A 61 4.06 -9.72 -26.59
C GLU A 61 3.68 -8.55 -25.68
N GLU A 62 2.95 -7.57 -26.21
CA GLU A 62 2.51 -6.37 -25.48
C GLU A 62 1.47 -6.67 -24.39
N ALA A 63 0.78 -7.81 -24.46
CA ALA A 63 -0.26 -8.18 -23.50
C ALA A 63 0.30 -8.95 -22.28
N VAL A 64 1.54 -9.43 -22.36
CA VAL A 64 2.18 -10.23 -21.31
C VAL A 64 3.40 -9.48 -20.77
N VAL A 65 3.15 -8.73 -19.71
CA VAL A 65 4.10 -7.76 -19.16
C VAL A 65 4.51 -8.10 -17.72
N GLN A 66 5.71 -7.68 -17.33
CA GLN A 66 6.21 -7.71 -15.96
C GLN A 66 6.15 -6.31 -15.34
N ALA A 67 5.61 -6.22 -14.12
CA ALA A 67 5.68 -5.01 -13.31
C ALA A 67 7.09 -4.82 -12.73
N VAL A 68 7.67 -3.63 -12.94
CA VAL A 68 8.98 -3.23 -12.45
C VAL A 68 8.83 -1.98 -11.60
N PRO A 69 9.43 -1.90 -10.41
CA PRO A 69 9.40 -0.69 -9.59
C PRO A 69 10.06 0.48 -10.35
N GLY A 70 9.30 1.56 -10.53
CA GLY A 70 9.81 2.82 -11.05
C GLY A 70 10.45 3.67 -9.97
N HIS A 71 11.08 4.77 -10.39
CA HIS A 71 11.66 5.76 -9.47
C HIS A 71 10.74 6.95 -9.20
N ASP A 72 9.61 7.06 -9.90
CA ASP A 72 8.71 8.19 -9.73
C ASP A 72 8.00 8.14 -8.38
N PRO A 73 8.00 9.23 -7.60
CA PRO A 73 7.25 9.29 -6.36
C PRO A 73 5.73 9.31 -6.58
N ILE A 74 5.25 9.74 -7.76
CA ILE A 74 3.82 9.77 -8.10
C ILE A 74 3.29 8.32 -8.11
N PRO A 75 2.26 7.99 -7.31
CA PRO A 75 1.80 6.60 -7.16
C PRO A 75 1.41 5.92 -8.47
N GLU A 76 0.77 6.67 -9.37
CA GLU A 76 0.35 6.21 -10.70
C GLU A 76 1.51 5.95 -11.66
N GLN A 77 2.72 6.43 -11.34
CA GLN A 77 3.95 6.30 -12.14
C GLN A 77 5.04 5.51 -11.39
N ALA A 78 4.74 4.98 -10.20
CA ALA A 78 5.69 4.26 -9.36
C ALA A 78 5.99 2.83 -9.84
N VAL A 79 5.27 2.36 -10.87
CA VAL A 79 5.43 1.04 -11.48
C VAL A 79 5.40 1.18 -13.00
N GLU A 80 6.33 0.52 -13.66
CA GLU A 80 6.37 0.39 -15.12
C GLU A 80 6.07 -1.05 -15.54
N PHE A 81 5.47 -1.23 -16.70
CA PHE A 81 5.16 -2.54 -17.27
C PHE A 81 5.97 -2.75 -18.54
N HIS A 82 6.77 -3.81 -18.57
CA HIS A 82 7.65 -4.14 -19.71
C HIS A 82 7.29 -5.54 -20.25
N PRO A 83 7.24 -5.75 -21.59
CA PRO A 83 7.00 -7.08 -22.16
C PRO A 83 7.97 -8.13 -21.63
N ILE A 84 7.47 -9.34 -21.34
CA ILE A 84 8.31 -10.44 -20.85
C ILE A 84 8.99 -11.11 -22.05
N THR A 85 10.25 -10.78 -22.29
CA THR A 85 11.00 -11.27 -23.47
C THR A 85 11.72 -12.60 -23.24
N ASP A 86 12.19 -12.93 -22.04
CA ASP A 86 13.09 -14.10 -21.83
C ASP A 86 12.65 -15.09 -20.73
N GLY A 87 11.41 -15.02 -20.23
CA GLY A 87 10.90 -15.93 -19.19
C GLY A 87 11.69 -15.92 -17.87
N SER A 88 12.73 -15.09 -17.78
CA SER A 88 13.58 -14.90 -16.62
C SER A 88 13.02 -13.70 -15.87
N PRO A 89 12.48 -13.87 -14.66
CA PRO A 89 12.00 -12.74 -13.88
C PRO A 89 13.15 -11.75 -13.72
N ALA A 90 12.90 -10.47 -14.01
CA ALA A 90 13.89 -9.42 -13.82
C ALA A 90 14.57 -9.61 -12.46
N LYS A 91 15.89 -9.77 -12.46
CA LYS A 91 16.67 -9.83 -11.22
C LYS A 91 16.38 -8.55 -10.47
N SER A 92 15.65 -8.64 -9.36
CA SER A 92 15.42 -7.52 -8.45
C SER A 92 16.74 -7.16 -7.77
N ALA A 93 17.61 -6.46 -8.50
CA ALA A 93 18.85 -5.94 -7.96
C ALA A 93 18.50 -4.88 -6.91
N GLY A 94 18.57 -5.23 -5.63
CA GLY A 94 18.57 -4.28 -4.52
C GLY A 94 17.23 -3.97 -3.84
N SER A 95 16.24 -4.87 -3.87
CA SER A 95 14.91 -4.61 -3.26
C SER A 95 14.78 -5.00 -1.78
N GLU A 96 15.77 -5.65 -1.16
CA GLU A 96 15.65 -6.19 0.21
C GLU A 96 15.42 -5.11 1.28
N ARG A 97 15.83 -3.86 1.04
CA ARG A 97 15.65 -2.75 2.01
C ARG A 97 14.40 -1.90 1.80
N ARG A 98 13.66 -2.09 0.69
CA ARG A 98 12.55 -1.18 0.34
C ARG A 98 11.17 -1.73 0.67
N LEU A 99 11.08 -3.00 1.07
CA LEU A 99 9.84 -3.61 1.57
C LEU A 99 9.43 -3.13 2.97
N MET A 100 10.25 -2.33 3.65
CA MET A 100 10.03 -2.03 5.07
C MET A 100 9.07 -0.86 5.40
N LEU A 101 8.59 -0.05 4.44
CA LEU A 101 7.70 1.08 4.75
C LEU A 101 6.73 1.44 3.60
N LEU A 102 6.11 0.45 2.96
CA LEU A 102 4.99 0.75 2.05
C LEU A 102 3.75 1.08 2.89
N ASP A 103 3.67 2.30 3.42
CA ASP A 103 2.43 2.91 3.94
C ASP A 103 1.42 3.21 2.82
N ARG A 104 1.78 2.89 1.58
CA ARG A 104 0.95 3.05 0.39
C ARG A 104 0.18 1.75 0.11
N PRO A 105 -1.11 1.81 -0.26
CA PRO A 105 -1.89 0.62 -0.59
C PRO A 105 -1.32 -0.09 -1.81
N LEU A 106 -1.39 -1.43 -1.80
CA LEU A 106 -0.94 -2.27 -2.92
C LEU A 106 -1.81 -2.07 -4.18
N CYS A 107 -3.09 -1.77 -3.98
CA CYS A 107 -4.05 -1.57 -5.07
C CYS A 107 -4.60 -0.14 -5.00
N LEU A 108 -4.33 0.64 -6.05
CA LEU A 108 -4.91 1.96 -6.26
C LEU A 108 -6.20 1.85 -7.08
N LEU A 109 -7.10 2.81 -6.88
CA LEU A 109 -8.20 3.05 -7.80
C LEU A 109 -7.62 3.52 -9.14
N PRO A 110 -8.14 3.04 -10.29
CA PRO A 110 -7.66 3.48 -11.61
C PRO A 110 -7.75 4.99 -11.83
N ARG A 111 -8.70 5.64 -11.14
CA ARG A 111 -8.82 7.10 -11.06
C ARG A 111 -9.17 7.47 -9.62
N PRO A 112 -8.49 8.47 -9.03
CA PRO A 112 -8.90 9.01 -7.74
C PRO A 112 -10.36 9.47 -7.78
N GLN A 113 -11.15 9.08 -6.77
CA GLN A 113 -12.55 9.44 -6.65
C GLN A 113 -12.69 10.69 -5.77
N PRO A 114 -13.39 11.75 -6.19
CA PRO A 114 -13.60 12.92 -5.35
C PRO A 114 -14.43 12.54 -4.12
N ILE A 115 -14.04 13.07 -2.96
CA ILE A 115 -14.69 12.84 -1.67
C ILE A 115 -14.80 14.16 -0.92
N ASP A 116 -15.81 14.27 -0.07
CA ASP A 116 -15.90 15.37 0.89
C ASP A 116 -15.25 14.96 2.21
N VAL A 117 -14.55 15.90 2.82
CA VAL A 117 -13.78 15.70 4.04
C VAL A 117 -13.99 16.90 4.95
N VAL A 118 -14.07 16.64 6.25
CA VAL A 118 -14.05 17.67 7.28
C VAL A 118 -12.73 17.56 8.04
N SER A 119 -12.09 18.71 8.26
CA SER A 119 -10.91 18.84 9.13
C SER A 119 -11.26 19.74 10.31
N ALA A 120 -10.72 19.44 11.49
CA ALA A 120 -10.98 20.22 12.70
C ALA A 120 -10.38 21.64 12.65
N ILE A 121 -9.32 21.83 11.85
CA ILE A 121 -8.70 23.12 11.59
C ILE A 121 -8.51 23.30 10.07
N PRO A 122 -8.46 24.54 9.57
CA PRO A 122 -8.07 24.82 8.19
C PRO A 122 -6.75 24.13 7.87
N ASP A 123 -6.73 23.45 6.73
CA ASP A 123 -5.60 22.68 6.23
C ASP A 123 -5.06 21.54 7.13
N GLY A 124 -5.79 21.20 8.19
CA GLY A 124 -5.44 20.12 9.10
C GLY A 124 -5.78 18.72 8.59
N PRO A 125 -5.35 17.68 9.33
CA PRO A 125 -5.71 16.31 9.02
C PRO A 125 -7.23 16.10 9.04
N PRO A 126 -7.73 15.17 8.22
CA PRO A 126 -9.15 14.87 8.12
C PRO A 126 -9.66 14.20 9.41
N CYS A 127 -10.82 14.62 9.91
CA CYS A 127 -11.52 14.00 11.03
C CYS A 127 -12.85 13.33 10.64
N GLU A 128 -13.46 13.72 9.52
CA GLU A 128 -14.62 13.03 8.93
C GLU A 128 -14.46 12.90 7.42
N VAL A 129 -15.05 11.85 6.85
CA VAL A 129 -15.09 11.63 5.40
C VAL A 129 -16.49 11.21 4.94
N PHE A 130 -16.90 11.68 3.77
CA PHE A 130 -18.12 11.27 3.10
C PHE A 130 -17.78 10.36 1.92
N LEU A 131 -18.17 9.10 2.02
CA LEU A 131 -17.97 8.09 0.98
C LEU A 131 -19.34 7.66 0.46
N GLU A 132 -19.55 7.77 -0.85
CA GLU A 132 -20.83 7.42 -1.50
C GLU A 132 -22.06 8.08 -0.82
N GLY A 133 -21.89 9.34 -0.37
CA GLY A 133 -22.93 10.11 0.33
C GLY A 133 -23.15 9.73 1.80
N ARG A 134 -22.39 8.78 2.35
CA ARG A 134 -22.46 8.37 3.76
C ARG A 134 -21.30 8.97 4.56
N ARG A 135 -21.61 9.52 5.73
CA ARG A 135 -20.63 10.10 6.66
C ARG A 135 -19.97 9.03 7.50
N PHE A 136 -18.65 9.10 7.65
CA PHE A 136 -17.85 8.24 8.52
C PHE A 136 -16.89 9.06 9.38
N SER A 137 -16.80 8.70 10.66
CA SER A 137 -15.83 9.27 11.59
C SER A 137 -14.45 8.65 11.39
N ILE A 138 -13.41 9.49 11.32
CA ILE A 138 -12.02 9.05 11.26
C ILE A 138 -11.48 8.98 12.69
N VAL A 139 -11.08 7.78 13.13
CA VAL A 139 -10.53 7.55 14.47
C VAL A 139 -9.03 7.81 14.52
N ARG A 140 -8.32 7.64 13.40
CA ARG A 140 -6.89 7.97 13.25
C ARG A 140 -6.60 8.46 11.85
N SER A 141 -5.72 9.45 11.74
CA SER A 141 -5.19 9.96 10.48
C SER A 141 -3.67 10.06 10.60
N PHE A 142 -2.94 9.51 9.63
CA PHE A 142 -1.48 9.57 9.52
C PHE A 142 -1.07 10.36 8.28
N GLY A 143 -0.02 11.18 8.38
CA GLY A 143 0.46 12.04 7.30
C GLY A 143 0.54 13.53 7.70
N PRO A 144 0.66 14.46 6.74
CA PRO A 144 0.64 14.19 5.30
C PRO A 144 1.96 13.63 4.76
N GLU A 145 1.87 12.64 3.86
CA GLU A 145 2.94 12.37 2.90
C GLU A 145 2.78 13.36 1.72
N ARG A 146 3.66 14.36 1.65
CA ARG A 146 3.63 15.34 0.56
C ARG A 146 4.37 14.82 -0.66
N ILE A 147 3.66 14.76 -1.79
CA ILE A 147 4.21 14.43 -3.10
C ILE A 147 4.11 15.67 -3.99
N GLU A 148 5.27 16.26 -4.27
CA GLU A 148 5.45 17.28 -5.29
C GLU A 148 6.39 16.73 -6.36
N SER A 149 5.92 16.56 -7.60
CA SER A 149 6.66 15.91 -8.69
C SER A 149 6.10 16.31 -10.06
N GLY A 150 6.77 15.93 -11.15
CA GLY A 150 6.26 16.08 -12.52
C GLY A 150 6.46 17.47 -13.15
N TRP A 151 7.06 18.43 -12.44
CA TRP A 151 7.30 19.79 -12.97
C TRP A 151 8.14 19.81 -14.25
N TRP A 152 9.04 18.84 -14.44
CA TRP A 152 9.85 18.71 -15.67
C TRP A 152 9.06 18.22 -16.88
N ARG A 153 7.83 17.71 -16.69
CA ARG A 153 6.91 17.26 -17.75
C ARG A 153 5.78 18.26 -18.03
N GLY A 154 5.80 19.43 -17.40
CA GLY A 154 4.77 20.47 -17.58
C GLY A 154 3.48 20.26 -16.79
N ALA A 155 3.35 19.14 -16.05
CA ALA A 155 2.23 18.86 -15.15
C ALA A 155 2.78 18.62 -13.73
N SER A 156 2.75 19.65 -12.88
CA SER A 156 3.15 19.51 -11.49
C SER A 156 2.04 18.84 -10.68
N THR A 157 2.32 17.67 -10.14
CA THR A 157 1.47 17.05 -9.12
C THR A 157 1.88 17.58 -7.77
N ARG A 158 0.94 18.13 -7.00
CA ARG A 158 1.15 18.60 -5.63
C ARG A 158 0.03 18.08 -4.75
N ARG A 159 0.31 17.03 -3.97
CA ARG A 159 -0.70 16.30 -3.19
C ARG A 159 -0.20 16.01 -1.78
N ASP A 160 -1.07 16.20 -0.80
CA ASP A 160 -0.87 15.77 0.58
C ASP A 160 -1.67 14.49 0.82
N TYR A 161 -1.00 13.35 0.93
CA TYR A 161 -1.63 12.04 1.18
C TYR A 161 -1.77 11.76 2.67
N TYR A 162 -2.90 11.17 3.04
CA TYR A 162 -3.21 10.73 4.39
C TYR A 162 -3.68 9.28 4.38
N HIS A 163 -3.22 8.52 5.37
CA HIS A 163 -3.82 7.24 5.71
C HIS A 163 -4.84 7.46 6.82
N ILE A 164 -6.10 7.20 6.52
CA ILE A 164 -7.21 7.34 7.46
C ILE A 164 -7.74 5.98 7.89
N ILE A 165 -8.06 5.85 9.17
CA ILE A 165 -8.73 4.71 9.76
C ILE A 165 -10.10 5.15 10.23
N LEU A 166 -11.14 4.51 9.72
CA LEU A 166 -12.52 4.77 10.13
C LEU A 166 -12.87 4.02 11.42
N GLU A 167 -13.95 4.42 12.08
CA GLU A 167 -14.48 3.71 13.26
C GLU A 167 -14.78 2.22 13.03
N SER A 168 -15.09 1.83 11.78
CA SER A 168 -15.29 0.44 11.39
C SER A 168 -13.99 -0.38 11.26
N GLY A 169 -12.83 0.26 11.42
CA GLY A 169 -11.51 -0.32 11.16
C GLY A 169 -11.10 -0.30 9.68
N ALA A 170 -11.98 0.16 8.77
CA ALA A 170 -11.64 0.33 7.36
C ALA A 170 -10.53 1.37 7.18
N ARG A 171 -9.57 1.05 6.32
CA ARG A 171 -8.37 1.88 6.07
C ARG A 171 -8.38 2.39 4.64
N PHE A 172 -8.22 3.70 4.49
CA PHE A 172 -8.22 4.36 3.19
C PHE A 172 -7.00 5.24 3.03
N TRP A 173 -6.58 5.37 1.78
CA TRP A 173 -5.55 6.28 1.35
C TRP A 173 -6.20 7.40 0.54
N VAL A 174 -6.21 8.59 1.14
CA VAL A 174 -6.86 9.77 0.59
C VAL A 174 -5.81 10.85 0.38
N PHE A 175 -6.06 11.81 -0.51
CA PHE A 175 -5.19 12.96 -0.63
C PHE A 175 -5.97 14.24 -0.84
N ARG A 176 -5.33 15.33 -0.44
CA ARG A 176 -5.71 16.67 -0.80
C ARG A 176 -4.83 17.18 -1.93
N GLN A 177 -5.45 17.61 -3.02
CA GLN A 177 -4.77 18.28 -4.10
C GLN A 177 -4.51 19.74 -3.72
N LEU A 178 -3.26 20.19 -3.77
CA LEU A 178 -2.87 21.51 -3.26
C LEU A 178 -3.13 22.67 -4.23
N THR A 179 -3.55 22.38 -5.46
CA THR A 179 -3.85 23.40 -6.46
C THR A 179 -5.26 23.99 -6.29
N ASP A 180 -6.21 23.17 -5.85
CA ASP A 180 -7.64 23.52 -5.70
C ASP A 180 -8.25 23.08 -4.36
N HIS A 181 -7.43 22.49 -3.48
CA HIS A 181 -7.81 21.99 -2.16
C HIS A 181 -8.88 20.87 -2.18
N GLN A 182 -9.11 20.23 -3.32
CA GLN A 182 -10.05 19.12 -3.44
C GLN A 182 -9.49 17.84 -2.83
N TRP A 183 -10.38 17.03 -2.25
CA TRP A 183 -10.04 15.76 -1.64
C TRP A 183 -10.44 14.59 -2.52
N PHE A 184 -9.59 13.56 -2.53
CA PHE A 184 -9.79 12.36 -3.32
C PHE A 184 -9.46 11.11 -2.53
N LEU A 185 -10.27 10.06 -2.73
CA LEU A 185 -9.94 8.69 -2.38
C LEU A 185 -9.08 8.08 -3.49
N HIS A 186 -7.91 7.53 -3.14
CA HIS A 186 -7.00 6.93 -4.12
C HIS A 186 -6.84 5.42 -3.93
N GLY A 187 -7.04 4.89 -2.73
CA GLY A 187 -6.94 3.45 -2.51
C GLY A 187 -7.54 2.99 -1.19
N LYS A 188 -7.77 1.69 -1.10
CA LYS A 188 -8.17 1.00 0.12
C LYS A 188 -7.01 0.11 0.58
N MET A 189 -6.70 0.15 1.87
CA MET A 189 -5.68 -0.73 2.46
C MET A 189 -6.37 -2.01 2.98
N PHE A 190 -5.73 -3.16 2.75
CA PHE A 190 -6.19 -4.47 3.20
C PHE A 190 -5.49 -4.88 4.51
#